data_AF-A0A7C6SH18-F1
#
_entry.id   AF-A0A7C6SH18-F1
#
_cell.length_a   1.000
_cell.length_b   1.000
_cell.length_c   1.000
_cell.angle_alpha   90.00
_cell.angle_beta   90.00
_cell.angle_gamma   90.00
#
_symmetry.space_group_name_H-M   'P 1'
#
loop_
_entity.id
_entity.type
_entity.pdbx_description
1 polymer ?
#
loop_
_entity_poly.entity_id
_entity_poly.type
_entity_poly.pdbx_seq_one_letter_code
_entity_poly.pdbx_strand_id
1 'polypeptide(L)' 'MQLISVHEKISDLVEKHPEVVDILVSLGFVHLKNPAMLSTVGKIMTISKAAKRHQIDYETIKKAFNEAQIDLMEETL' A
#
# COMPACT_ATOMS: atom_id res chain seq x y z
N MET A 1 -0.53 16.11 5.63
CA MET A 1 -0.09 14.71 5.87
C MET A 1 -1.34 13.87 6.00
N GLN A 2 -1.50 12.87 5.13
CA GLN A 2 -2.62 11.93 5.18
C GLN A 2 -2.25 10.75 6.09
N LEU A 3 -3.23 10.10 6.72
CA LEU A 3 -3.01 8.93 7.57
C LEU A 3 -3.77 7.75 6.96
N ILE A 4 -3.06 6.65 6.73
CA ILE A 4 -3.60 5.43 6.13
C ILE A 4 -3.30 4.23 7.03
N SER A 5 -4.28 3.36 7.26
CA SER A 5 -4.06 2.11 7.99
C SER A 5 -3.47 1.07 7.05
N VAL A 6 -2.41 0.38 7.49
CA VAL A 6 -1.80 -0.72 6.71
C VAL A 6 -2.70 -1.97 6.60
N HIS A 7 -3.85 -1.96 7.25
CA HIS A 7 -4.86 -3.02 7.23
C HIS A 7 -6.03 -2.73 6.28
N GLU A 8 -6.15 -1.51 5.75
CA GLU A 8 -7.11 -1.18 4.71
C GLU A 8 -6.80 -1.93 3.40
N LYS A 9 -7.84 -2.17 2.60
CA LYS A 9 -7.68 -2.81 1.29
C LYS A 9 -6.98 -1.87 0.34
N ILE A 10 -6.04 -2.39 -0.43
CA ILE A 10 -5.31 -1.59 -1.43
C ILE A 10 -6.28 -0.97 -2.45
N SER A 11 -7.35 -1.68 -2.84
CA SER A 11 -8.37 -1.11 -3.73
C SER A 11 -9.00 0.16 -3.17
N ASP A 12 -9.37 0.14 -1.89
CA ASP A 12 -10.10 1.23 -1.23
C ASP A 12 -9.15 2.41 -0.98
N LEU A 13 -7.88 2.11 -0.68
CA LEU A 13 -6.84 3.11 -0.56
C LEU A 13 -6.56 3.80 -1.89
N VAL A 14 -6.44 3.06 -2.99
CA VAL A 14 -6.19 3.65 -4.32
C VAL A 14 -7.40 4.46 -4.83
N GLU A 15 -8.62 4.09 -4.46
CA GLU A 15 -9.81 4.88 -4.77
C GLU A 15 -9.79 6.27 -4.07
N LYS A 16 -9.34 6.31 -2.82
CA LYS A 16 -9.22 7.56 -2.03
C LYS A 16 -7.94 8.35 -2.35
N HIS A 17 -6.86 7.62 -2.62
CA HIS A 17 -5.47 8.08 -2.73
C HIS A 17 -4.79 7.38 -3.92
N PRO A 18 -5.04 7.81 -5.16
CA PRO A 18 -4.50 7.16 -6.36
C PRO A 18 -2.98 6.99 -6.34
N GLU A 19 -2.24 7.91 -5.71
CA GLU A 19 -0.78 7.87 -5.53
C GLU A 19 -0.28 6.61 -4.82
N VAL A 20 -1.12 5.95 -4.02
CA VAL A 20 -0.80 4.68 -3.34
C VAL A 20 -0.37 3.61 -4.33
N VAL A 21 -0.95 3.59 -5.54
CA VAL A 21 -0.57 2.58 -6.55
C VAL A 21 0.87 2.79 -7.02
N ASP A 22 1.29 4.05 -7.23
CA ASP A 22 2.63 4.36 -7.72
C ASP A 22 3.70 4.09 -6.66
N ILE A 23 3.39 4.37 -5.38
CA ILE A 23 4.26 4.02 -4.24
C ILE A 23 4.42 2.50 -4.14
N LEU A 24 3.33 1.74 -4.25
CA LEU A 24 3.42 0.27 -4.22
C LEU A 24 4.19 -0.26 -5.44
N VAL A 25 4.01 0.33 -6.62
CA VAL A 25 4.79 -0.05 -7.81
C VAL A 25 6.29 0.21 -7.61
N SER A 26 6.68 1.31 -6.98
CA SER A 26 8.09 1.61 -6.67
C SER A 26 8.71 0.65 -5.67
N LEU A 27 7.89 0.10 -4.76
CA LEU A 27 8.25 -0.97 -3.83
C LEU A 27 8.26 -2.38 -4.45
N GLY A 28 8.06 -2.50 -5.78
CA GLY A 28 8.14 -3.77 -6.52
C GLY A 28 6.79 -4.46 -6.76
N PHE A 29 5.66 -3.87 -6.35
CA PHE A 29 4.32 -4.39 -6.61
C PHE A 29 3.80 -3.99 -8.01
N VAL A 30 4.64 -4.13 -9.04
CA VAL A 30 4.41 -3.63 -10.41
C VAL A 30 3.08 -4.07 -11.03
N HIS A 31 2.60 -5.26 -10.68
CA HIS A 31 1.35 -5.82 -11.18
C HIS A 31 0.10 -5.02 -10.74
N LEU A 32 0.17 -4.25 -9.65
CA LEU A 32 -0.93 -3.42 -9.18
C LEU A 32 -1.28 -2.26 -10.11
N LYS A 33 -0.36 -1.90 -11.04
CA LYS A 33 -0.65 -0.93 -12.10
C LYS A 33 -1.68 -1.44 -13.11
N ASN A 34 -1.91 -2.76 -13.17
CA ASN A 34 -2.97 -3.34 -13.99
C ASN A 34 -4.33 -3.18 -13.28
N PRO A 35 -5.31 -2.45 -13.86
CA PRO A 35 -6.62 -2.23 -13.23
C PRO A 35 -7.39 -3.51 -12.89
N ALA A 36 -7.23 -4.57 -13.69
CA ALA A 36 -7.86 -5.86 -13.43
C ALA A 36 -7.24 -6.55 -12.21
N MET A 37 -5.93 -6.43 -12.03
CA MET A 37 -5.22 -6.94 -10.85
C MET A 37 -5.60 -6.14 -9.59
N LEU A 38 -5.62 -4.81 -9.69
CA LEU A 38 -6.06 -3.94 -8.59
C LEU A 38 -7.50 -4.28 -8.16
N SER A 39 -8.41 -4.45 -9.12
CA SER A 39 -9.82 -4.76 -8.86
C SER A 39 -10.08 -6.16 -8.28
N THR A 40 -9.08 -7.04 -8.31
CA THR A 40 -9.18 -8.43 -7.81
C THR A 40 -8.30 -8.63 -6.58
N VAL A 41 -6.98 -8.62 -6.76
CA VAL A 41 -6.00 -8.81 -5.69
C VAL A 41 -6.05 -7.64 -4.69
N GLY A 42 -6.23 -6.41 -5.17
CA GLY A 42 -6.29 -5.21 -4.32
C GLY A 42 -7.44 -5.23 -3.31
N LYS A 43 -8.55 -5.95 -3.61
CA LYS A 43 -9.68 -6.11 -2.69
C LYS A 43 -9.42 -7.05 -1.51
N ILE A 44 -8.42 -7.93 -1.61
CA ILE A 44 -8.10 -8.90 -0.56
C ILE A 44 -6.76 -8.62 0.12
N MET A 45 -5.85 -7.93 -0.59
CA MET A 45 -4.53 -7.54 -0.13
C MET A 45 -4.58 -6.25 0.69
N THR A 46 -3.62 -6.11 1.60
CA THR A 46 -3.37 -4.91 2.41
C THR A 46 -1.88 -4.59 2.31
N ILE A 47 -1.47 -3.37 2.68
CA ILE A 47 -0.05 -2.98 2.71
C ILE A 47 0.74 -3.91 3.63
N SER A 48 0.22 -4.24 4.81
CA SER A 48 0.88 -5.14 5.77
C SER A 48 1.09 -6.56 5.22
N LYS A 49 0.10 -7.10 4.49
CA LYS A 49 0.24 -8.43 3.85
C LYS A 49 1.21 -8.40 2.68
N ALA A 50 1.19 -7.32 1.91
CA ALA A 50 2.08 -7.10 0.78
C ALA A 50 3.55 -7.04 1.26
N ALA A 51 3.81 -6.26 2.32
CA ALA A 51 5.09 -6.15 3.00
C ALA A 51 5.65 -7.51 3.43
N LYS A 52 4.85 -8.28 4.20
CA LYS A 52 5.23 -9.59 4.71
C LYS A 52 5.53 -10.59 3.60
N ARG A 53 4.74 -10.59 2.51
CA ARG A 53 4.94 -11.51 1.37
C ARG A 53 6.21 -11.19 0.59
N HIS A 54 6.57 -9.92 0.47
CA HIS A 54 7.74 -9.46 -0.28
C HIS A 54 8.99 -9.27 0.59
N GLN A 55 8.90 -9.61 1.89
CA GLN A 55 9.99 -9.46 2.86
C GLN A 55 10.52 -8.02 2.91
N ILE A 56 9.63 -7.05 2.73
CA ILE A 56 9.94 -5.63 2.88
C ILE A 56 9.61 -5.26 4.32
N ASP A 57 10.59 -4.67 5.01
CA ASP A 57 10.39 -4.21 6.37
C ASP A 57 9.46 -2.99 6.43
N TYR A 58 8.86 -2.78 7.60
CA TYR A 58 7.90 -1.71 7.81
C TYR A 58 8.51 -0.31 7.61
N GLU A 59 9.78 -0.12 8.00
CA GLU A 59 10.44 1.18 7.89
C GLU A 59 10.66 1.58 6.43
N THR A 60 11.04 0.65 5.57
CA THR A 60 11.19 0.87 4.13
C THR A 60 9.87 1.31 3.49
N ILE A 61 8.77 0.63 3.82
CA ILE A 61 7.45 1.00 3.28
C ILE A 61 7.01 2.35 3.86
N LYS A 62 7.14 2.55 5.16
CA LYS A 62 6.79 3.81 5.81
C LYS A 62 7.55 4.98 5.20
N LYS A 63 8.85 4.81 4.91
CA LYS A 63 9.66 5.81 4.23
C LYS A 63 9.10 6.16 2.85
N ALA A 64 8.77 5.16 2.03
CA ALA A 64 8.22 5.39 0.69
C ALA A 64 6.88 6.14 0.72
N PHE A 65 6.01 5.85 1.69
CA PHE A 65 4.75 6.57 1.89
C PHE A 65 4.98 7.99 2.42
N ASN A 66 5.93 8.18 3.34
CA ASN A 66 6.27 9.50 3.89
C ASN A 66 6.83 10.45 2.82
N GLU A 67 7.61 9.94 1.86
CA GLU A 67 8.09 10.71 0.70
C GLU A 67 6.92 11.28 -0.13
N ALA A 68 5.78 10.57 -0.14
CA ALA A 68 4.52 11.02 -0.74
C ALA A 68 3.59 11.79 0.22
N GLN A 69 4.09 12.23 1.39
CA GLN A 69 3.33 12.96 2.40
C GLN A 69 2.17 12.17 3.04
N ILE A 70 2.28 10.83 3.06
CA ILE A 70 1.35 9.90 3.69
C ILE A 70 2.05 9.21 4.85
N ASP A 71 1.48 9.30 6.05
CA ASP A 71 1.92 8.53 7.21
C ASP A 71 1.16 7.21 7.28
N LEU A 72 1.87 6.14 7.64
CA LEU A 72 1.29 4.82 7.85
C LEU A 72 1.07 4.58 9.33
N MET A 73 -0.16 4.19 9.66
CA MET A 73 -0.52 3.70 10.98
C MET A 73 -0.51 2.18 10.99
N GLU A 74 0.26 1.61 11.91
CA GLU A 74 0.11 0.22 12.32
C GLU A 74 -0.78 0.20 13.57
N GLU A 75 -1.99 -0.34 13.44
CA GLU A 75 -2.83 -0.60 14.60
C GLU A 75 -2.29 -1.85 15.28
N THR A 76 -1.62 -1.68 16.42
CA THR A 76 -1.48 -2.78 17.38
C THR A 76 -2.87 -3.16 17.85
N LEU A 77 -3.29 -4.39 17.52
CA LEU A 77 -4.49 -5.03 18.09
C LEU A 77 -4.45 -5.03 19.62
#